data_AF-A0A523GSD2-F1
#
_entry.id   AF-A0A523GSD2-F1
#
_cell.length_a   1.000
_cell.length_b   1.000
_cell.length_c   1.000
_cell.angle_alpha   90.00
_cell.angle_beta   90.00
_cell.angle_gamma   90.00
#
_symmetry.space_group_name_H-M   'P 1'
#
loop_
_entity.id
_entity.type
_entity.pdbx_description
1 polymer ?
#
loop_
_entity_poly.entity_id
_entity_poly.type
_entity_poly.pdbx_seq_one_letter_code
_entity_poly.pdbx_strand_id
1 'polypeptide(L)'
;MAKLKNIIKQLAESDFEAIYDSLMENGADKSAYLLKSMREKSTSDNKIMSELEVNTNAYYTLRSRLNQKIEEYLLQQLESPRTDLLKKVANINEIIFTKKKAIAIATLKKLEKELLDYDLSNELTVIYKSLKKLHINYPDHYNYSQSYNQHVAYMLAVDKAEDMLGEYFKKYGQYTLSNSETEKLGLTLLNKEMNNVAALYKSHRLHVYQSCMNIFHRLFVEVEEDSLDDDLEPIEDILVKIQRTFEDYNLDSIYHHLKIIFEFLKLEYYNHYRVYRKAEKYFEEVNEDTALLLSNYNLYTYPSQFLISKLERHKRLGLEEEMYEENEEMFSDFEVDTNDIPQYVTYMIYRALSCYYVKKYDQASRWINNLLNEVSLKRYPNAQLEIKVILALQYCLLNDYDLFNQLINSIQRQIRIIGKENCEHLMIFTKILKVSISELKKNKEEKIRALIRKFSMFQKQGFSPSMYIKMDDEFISKLSW
;
A
#
# COMPACT_ATOMS: atom_id res chain seq x y z
N MET A 1 -14.58 10.53 -10.02
CA MET A 1 -15.05 11.90 -10.40
C MET A 1 -14.46 12.97 -9.48
N ALA A 2 -13.81 12.60 -8.36
CA ALA A 2 -13.19 13.52 -7.42
C ALA A 2 -11.69 13.80 -7.65
N LYS A 3 -11.04 13.13 -8.62
CA LYS A 3 -9.60 13.27 -8.92
C LYS A 3 -9.15 14.73 -9.07
N LEU A 4 -9.85 15.53 -9.89
CA LEU A 4 -9.50 16.94 -10.10
C LEU A 4 -9.63 17.78 -8.81
N LYS A 5 -10.68 17.56 -8.03
CA LYS A 5 -10.93 18.32 -6.79
C LYS A 5 -9.87 18.03 -5.73
N ASN A 6 -9.46 16.77 -5.61
CA ASN A 6 -8.40 16.35 -4.69
C ASN A 6 -7.03 16.91 -5.13
N ILE A 7 -6.71 16.86 -6.42
CA ILE A 7 -5.50 17.47 -6.99
C ILE A 7 -5.47 18.97 -6.66
N ILE A 8 -6.56 19.71 -6.93
CA ILE A 8 -6.62 21.16 -6.68
C ILE A 8 -6.44 21.52 -5.19
N LYS A 9 -6.95 20.69 -4.28
CA LYS A 9 -6.78 20.87 -2.83
C LYS A 9 -5.35 20.59 -2.37
N GLN A 10 -4.66 19.67 -3.03
CA GLN A 10 -3.28 19.29 -2.70
C GLN A 10 -2.22 20.22 -3.33
N LEU A 11 -2.61 21.12 -4.25
CA LEU A 11 -1.69 22.11 -4.82
C LEU A 11 -1.16 23.06 -3.74
N ALA A 12 0.15 23.29 -3.73
CA ALA A 12 0.77 24.33 -2.93
C ALA A 12 0.14 25.71 -3.26
N GLU A 13 0.17 26.63 -2.29
CA GLU A 13 -0.44 27.96 -2.43
C GLU A 13 0.15 28.75 -3.61
N SER A 14 1.47 28.67 -3.79
CA SER A 14 2.18 29.26 -4.92
C SER A 14 1.75 28.71 -6.29
N ASP A 15 1.52 27.39 -6.39
CA ASP A 15 1.13 26.75 -7.64
C ASP A 15 -0.32 27.06 -8.01
N PHE A 16 -1.19 27.14 -7.00
CA PHE A 16 -2.57 27.53 -7.21
C PHE A 16 -2.70 28.98 -7.69
N GLU A 17 -1.98 29.91 -7.07
CA GLU A 17 -1.97 31.32 -7.49
C GLU A 17 -1.47 31.45 -8.92
N ALA A 18 -0.37 30.77 -9.27
CA ALA A 18 0.17 30.79 -10.63
C ALA A 18 -0.80 30.24 -11.69
N ILE A 19 -1.51 29.13 -11.40
CA ILE A 19 -2.52 28.59 -12.31
C ILE A 19 -3.73 29.53 -12.41
N TYR A 20 -4.17 30.10 -11.29
CA TYR A 20 -5.29 31.03 -11.24
C TYR A 20 -5.01 32.29 -12.06
N ASP A 21 -3.85 32.91 -11.86
CA ASP A 21 -3.41 34.11 -12.57
C ASP A 21 -3.26 33.82 -14.07
N SER A 22 -2.66 32.68 -14.43
CA SER A 22 -2.57 32.23 -15.83
C SER A 22 -3.94 32.07 -16.50
N LEU A 23 -4.96 31.58 -15.77
CA LEU A 23 -6.31 31.46 -16.30
C LEU A 23 -6.99 32.82 -16.47
N MET A 24 -6.78 33.75 -15.54
CA MET A 24 -7.31 35.12 -15.62
C MET A 24 -6.67 35.91 -16.77
N GLU A 25 -5.36 35.83 -16.94
CA GLU A 25 -4.63 36.50 -18.04
C GLU A 25 -5.05 35.98 -19.42
N ASN A 26 -5.39 34.70 -19.52
CA ASN A 26 -5.88 34.07 -20.75
C ASN A 26 -7.38 34.31 -21.02
N GLY A 27 -8.06 35.14 -20.21
CA GLY A 27 -9.49 35.43 -20.36
C GLY A 27 -10.41 34.23 -20.08
N ALA A 28 -9.94 33.27 -19.27
CA ALA A 28 -10.66 32.05 -18.92
C ALA A 28 -11.38 32.16 -17.56
N ASP A 29 -12.12 33.25 -17.35
CA ASP A 29 -12.77 33.60 -16.05
C ASP A 29 -13.60 32.47 -15.46
N LYS A 30 -14.36 31.74 -16.29
CA LYS A 30 -15.19 30.60 -15.86
C LYS A 30 -14.35 29.42 -15.35
N SER A 31 -13.16 29.21 -15.90
CA SER A 31 -12.25 28.15 -15.45
C SER A 31 -11.52 28.55 -14.17
N ALA A 32 -11.14 29.83 -14.05
CA ALA A 32 -10.56 30.38 -12.82
C ALA A 32 -11.56 30.34 -11.65
N TYR A 33 -12.84 30.67 -11.90
CA TYR A 33 -13.90 30.55 -10.90
C TYR A 33 -14.13 29.09 -10.48
N LEU A 34 -14.10 28.15 -11.43
CA LEU A 34 -14.22 26.72 -11.16
C LEU A 34 -13.06 26.23 -10.27
N LEU A 35 -11.82 26.59 -10.60
CA LEU A 35 -10.62 26.28 -9.82
C LEU A 35 -10.74 26.77 -8.37
N LYS A 36 -11.10 28.05 -8.19
CA LYS A 36 -11.29 28.67 -6.88
C LYS A 36 -12.42 28.01 -6.08
N SER A 37 -13.55 27.74 -6.73
CA SER A 37 -14.71 27.10 -6.10
C SER A 37 -14.40 25.67 -5.67
N MET A 38 -13.55 24.94 -6.40
CA MET A 38 -13.14 23.58 -6.04
C MET A 38 -12.14 23.55 -4.86
N ARG A 39 -11.31 24.59 -4.69
CA ARG A 39 -10.35 24.72 -3.58
C ARG A 39 -11.01 25.21 -2.29
N GLU A 40 -11.77 26.31 -2.37
CA GLU A 40 -12.24 27.04 -1.19
C GLU A 40 -13.62 26.60 -0.68
N LYS A 41 -14.46 26.00 -1.53
CA LYS A 41 -15.86 25.68 -1.18
C LYS A 41 -16.18 24.19 -1.29
N SER A 42 -16.80 23.64 -0.26
CA SER A 42 -17.45 22.31 -0.26
C SER A 42 -18.80 22.31 -1.00
N THR A 43 -18.93 23.08 -2.08
CA THR A 43 -20.18 23.17 -2.86
C THR A 43 -20.34 21.97 -3.78
N SER A 44 -21.58 21.51 -3.96
CA SER A 44 -21.91 20.44 -4.91
C SER A 44 -21.81 20.94 -6.35
N ASP A 45 -21.44 20.05 -7.27
CA ASP A 45 -21.30 20.36 -8.71
C ASP A 45 -22.53 21.07 -9.28
N ASN A 46 -23.74 20.68 -8.85
CA ASN A 46 -24.99 21.31 -9.27
C ASN A 46 -25.10 22.80 -8.88
N LYS A 47 -24.57 23.20 -7.72
CA LYS A 47 -24.53 24.62 -7.29
C LYS A 47 -23.50 25.40 -8.10
N ILE A 48 -22.33 24.82 -8.32
CA ILE A 48 -21.26 25.44 -9.12
C ILE A 48 -21.72 25.64 -10.57
N MET A 49 -22.45 24.67 -11.15
CA MET A 49 -23.06 24.78 -12.47
C MET A 49 -24.08 25.92 -12.56
N SER A 50 -24.89 26.11 -11.50
CA SER A 50 -25.86 27.20 -11.45
C SER A 50 -25.20 28.58 -11.31
N GLU A 51 -24.11 28.69 -10.53
CA GLU A 51 -23.36 29.94 -10.37
C GLU A 51 -22.55 30.32 -11.62
N LEU A 52 -22.08 29.33 -12.38
CA LEU A 52 -21.34 29.52 -13.64
C LEU A 52 -22.25 29.77 -14.87
N GLU A 53 -23.57 29.61 -14.69
CA GLU A 53 -24.58 29.65 -15.75
C GLU A 53 -24.22 28.72 -16.94
N VAL A 54 -23.86 27.47 -16.63
CA VAL A 54 -23.45 26.48 -17.65
C VAL A 54 -24.32 25.23 -17.60
N ASN A 55 -24.61 24.67 -18.78
CA ASN A 55 -25.27 23.37 -18.89
C ASN A 55 -24.28 22.23 -18.57
N THR A 56 -24.82 21.02 -18.37
CA THR A 56 -24.05 19.82 -18.00
C THR A 56 -22.89 19.52 -18.95
N ASN A 57 -23.10 19.65 -20.26
CA ASN A 57 -22.06 19.37 -21.26
C ASN A 57 -20.93 20.41 -21.25
N ALA A 58 -21.29 21.69 -21.08
CA ALA A 58 -20.34 22.78 -20.96
C ALA A 58 -19.53 22.68 -19.66
N TYR A 59 -20.15 22.26 -18.55
CA TYR A 59 -19.48 22.01 -17.28
C TYR A 59 -18.41 20.92 -17.39
N TYR A 60 -18.75 19.75 -17.96
CA TYR A 60 -17.78 18.67 -18.16
C TYR A 60 -16.64 19.06 -19.10
N THR A 61 -16.93 19.87 -20.11
CA THR A 61 -15.91 20.39 -21.05
C THR A 61 -14.96 21.36 -20.35
N LEU A 62 -15.48 22.29 -19.56
CA LEU A 62 -14.70 23.21 -18.74
C LEU A 62 -13.82 22.44 -17.74
N ARG A 63 -14.38 21.43 -17.09
CA ARG A 63 -13.67 20.59 -16.12
C ARG A 63 -12.54 19.79 -16.75
N SER A 64 -12.76 19.22 -17.93
CA SER A 64 -11.74 18.50 -18.70
C SER A 64 -10.57 19.42 -19.10
N ARG A 65 -10.89 20.61 -19.62
CA ARG A 65 -9.88 21.62 -19.98
C ARG A 65 -9.09 22.13 -18.77
N LEU A 66 -9.77 22.35 -17.64
CA LEU A 66 -9.11 22.75 -16.39
C LEU A 66 -8.14 21.66 -15.91
N ASN A 67 -8.55 20.38 -15.96
CA ASN A 67 -7.69 19.26 -15.61
C ASN A 67 -6.45 19.19 -16.51
N GLN A 68 -6.63 19.31 -17.83
CA GLN A 68 -5.50 19.36 -18.77
C GLN A 68 -4.53 20.50 -18.47
N LYS A 69 -5.04 21.70 -18.14
CA LYS A 69 -4.19 22.86 -17.85
C LYS A 69 -3.43 22.72 -16.53
N ILE A 70 -4.03 22.10 -15.51
CA ILE A 70 -3.34 21.76 -14.26
C ILE A 70 -2.29 20.67 -14.51
N GLU A 71 -2.62 19.63 -15.26
CA GLU A 71 -1.65 18.59 -15.66
C GLU A 71 -0.48 19.19 -16.45
N GLU A 72 -0.74 20.07 -17.42
CA GLU A 72 0.28 20.78 -18.18
C GLU A 72 1.17 21.66 -17.28
N TYR A 73 0.57 22.41 -16.34
CA TYR A 73 1.34 23.23 -15.40
C TYR A 73 2.19 22.38 -14.46
N LEU A 74 1.65 21.29 -13.92
CA LEU A 74 2.40 20.35 -13.09
C LEU A 74 3.53 19.67 -13.90
N LEU A 75 3.29 19.35 -15.17
CA LEU A 75 4.31 18.86 -16.10
C LEU A 75 5.37 19.92 -16.43
N GLN A 76 5.01 21.19 -16.47
CA GLN A 76 5.95 22.31 -16.66
C GLN A 76 6.76 22.61 -15.40
N GLN A 77 6.17 22.51 -14.21
CA GLN A 77 6.92 22.52 -12.94
C GLN A 77 7.85 21.30 -12.83
N LEU A 78 7.49 20.18 -13.47
CA LEU A 78 8.38 19.04 -13.69
C LEU A 78 9.46 19.29 -14.77
N GLU A 79 9.47 20.41 -15.50
CA GLU A 79 10.62 20.88 -16.28
C GLU A 79 11.74 21.40 -15.36
N SER A 80 12.20 20.50 -14.50
CA SER A 80 13.38 20.63 -13.68
C SER A 80 14.64 20.52 -14.56
N PRO A 81 15.81 20.94 -14.03
CA PRO A 81 17.11 20.68 -14.66
C PRO A 81 17.30 19.23 -15.11
N ARG A 82 16.62 18.28 -14.44
CA ARG A 82 16.55 16.86 -14.79
C ARG A 82 15.92 16.64 -16.15
N THR A 83 14.78 17.24 -16.45
CA THR A 83 14.07 17.08 -17.74
C THR A 83 14.90 17.62 -18.90
N ASP A 84 15.61 18.73 -18.69
CA ASP A 84 16.58 19.26 -19.65
C ASP A 84 17.77 18.32 -19.88
N LEU A 85 18.28 17.68 -18.83
CA LEU A 85 19.31 16.65 -18.94
C LEU A 85 18.81 15.44 -19.73
N LEU A 86 17.60 14.96 -19.45
CA LEU A 86 16.98 13.85 -20.19
C LEU A 86 16.83 14.18 -21.68
N LYS A 87 16.35 15.39 -22.02
CA LYS A 87 16.27 15.87 -23.41
C LYS A 87 17.65 15.90 -24.08
N LYS A 88 18.69 16.36 -23.38
CA LYS A 88 20.08 16.36 -23.89
C LYS A 88 20.61 14.95 -24.11
N VAL A 89 20.31 14.01 -23.21
CA VAL A 89 20.71 12.59 -23.33
C VAL A 89 20.00 11.92 -24.51
N ALA A 90 18.70 12.17 -24.68
CA ALA A 90 17.93 11.65 -25.83
C ALA A 90 18.55 12.07 -27.17
N ASN A 91 19.11 13.28 -27.24
CA ASN A 91 19.72 13.85 -28.45
C ASN A 91 21.21 13.51 -28.62
N ILE A 92 21.78 12.58 -27.84
CA ILE A 92 23.21 12.18 -27.95
C ILE A 92 23.57 11.73 -29.37
N ASN A 93 22.70 10.95 -30.02
CA ASN A 93 22.97 10.47 -31.38
C ASN A 93 23.18 11.65 -32.34
N GLU A 94 22.34 12.67 -32.26
CA GLU A 94 22.48 13.86 -33.09
C GLU A 94 23.79 14.59 -32.83
N ILE A 95 24.21 14.71 -31.56
CA ILE A 95 25.50 15.31 -31.19
C ILE A 95 26.67 14.53 -31.79
N ILE A 96 26.63 13.19 -31.72
CA ILE A 96 27.69 12.31 -32.24
C ILE A 96 27.81 12.41 -33.77
N PHE A 97 26.68 12.50 -34.48
CA PHE A 97 26.66 12.51 -35.95
C PHE A 97 26.86 13.90 -36.56
N THR A 98 26.54 14.99 -35.85
CA THR A 98 26.58 16.36 -36.40
C THR A 98 27.75 17.21 -35.92
N LYS A 99 28.33 16.93 -34.74
CA LYS A 99 29.40 17.77 -34.15
C LYS A 99 30.78 17.16 -34.41
N LYS A 100 31.82 18.01 -34.39
CA LYS A 100 33.22 17.57 -34.43
C LYS A 100 33.53 16.69 -33.20
N LYS A 101 34.32 15.63 -33.38
CA LYS A 101 34.66 14.65 -32.35
C LYS A 101 35.10 15.26 -31.01
N ALA A 102 35.98 16.27 -31.04
CA ALA A 102 36.46 16.93 -29.82
C ALA A 102 35.33 17.64 -29.05
N ILE A 103 34.40 18.29 -29.77
CA ILE A 103 33.24 18.96 -29.18
C ILE A 103 32.27 17.91 -28.62
N ALA A 104 32.02 16.82 -29.35
CA ALA A 104 31.16 15.74 -28.88
C ALA A 104 31.69 15.11 -27.58
N ILE A 105 33.00 14.84 -27.50
CA ILE A 105 33.63 14.30 -26.28
C ILE A 105 33.49 15.29 -25.11
N ALA A 106 33.78 16.59 -25.33
CA ALA A 106 33.65 17.60 -24.30
C ALA A 106 32.22 17.73 -23.77
N THR A 107 31.22 17.71 -24.66
CA THR A 107 29.81 17.75 -24.29
C THR A 107 29.40 16.51 -23.50
N LEU A 108 29.82 15.30 -23.94
CA LEU A 108 29.50 14.06 -23.24
C LEU A 108 30.15 13.97 -21.85
N LYS A 109 31.39 14.44 -21.68
CA LYS A 109 32.04 14.54 -20.36
C LYS A 109 31.34 15.55 -19.43
N LYS A 110 30.81 16.64 -19.98
CA LYS A 110 30.00 17.59 -19.22
C LYS A 110 28.69 16.94 -18.76
N LEU A 111 28.01 16.23 -19.65
CA LEU A 111 26.79 15.48 -19.33
C LEU A 111 27.07 14.36 -18.32
N GLU A 112 28.17 13.62 -18.45
CA GLU A 112 28.60 12.59 -17.49
C GLU A 112 28.63 13.15 -16.06
N LYS A 113 29.28 14.31 -15.87
CA LYS A 113 29.34 14.98 -14.57
C LYS A 113 27.95 15.41 -14.08
N GLU A 114 27.17 16.06 -14.94
CA GLU A 114 25.82 16.48 -14.58
C GLU A 114 24.94 15.27 -14.19
N LEU A 115 24.98 14.16 -14.95
CA LEU A 115 24.19 12.97 -14.63
C LEU A 115 24.62 12.29 -13.33
N LEU A 116 25.92 12.31 -12.98
CA LEU A 116 26.41 11.85 -11.68
C LEU A 116 25.89 12.73 -10.54
N ASP A 117 25.89 14.05 -10.73
CA ASP A 117 25.41 15.01 -9.73
C ASP A 117 23.89 14.86 -9.45
N TYR A 118 23.11 14.40 -10.44
CA TYR A 118 21.66 14.15 -10.30
C TYR A 118 21.29 12.66 -10.10
N ASP A 119 22.28 11.77 -9.87
CA ASP A 119 22.11 10.32 -9.73
C ASP A 119 21.30 9.63 -10.86
N LEU A 120 21.49 10.07 -12.11
CA LEU A 120 20.81 9.54 -13.28
C LEU A 120 21.56 8.35 -13.89
N SER A 121 21.58 7.24 -13.14
CA SER A 121 22.34 6.03 -13.47
C SER A 121 21.93 5.36 -14.80
N ASN A 122 20.65 5.43 -15.18
CA ASN A 122 20.13 4.89 -16.44
C ASN A 122 20.72 5.61 -17.65
N GLU A 123 20.63 6.93 -17.63
CA GLU A 123 21.09 7.82 -18.68
C GLU A 123 22.62 7.80 -18.80
N LEU A 124 23.32 7.64 -17.67
CA LEU A 124 24.76 7.56 -17.62
C LEU A 124 25.30 6.36 -18.41
N THR A 125 24.55 5.25 -18.47
CA THR A 125 24.89 4.08 -19.30
C THR A 125 24.96 4.44 -20.79
N VAL A 126 24.08 5.32 -21.27
CA VAL A 126 24.06 5.81 -22.66
C VAL A 126 25.29 6.68 -22.94
N ILE A 127 25.67 7.52 -21.98
CA ILE A 127 26.88 8.35 -22.06
C ILE A 127 28.13 7.46 -22.13
N TYR A 128 28.30 6.49 -21.24
CA TYR A 128 29.47 5.61 -21.25
C TYR A 128 29.57 4.76 -22.52
N LYS A 129 28.44 4.25 -23.02
CA LYS A 129 28.39 3.55 -24.33
C LYS A 129 28.91 4.44 -25.46
N SER A 130 28.54 5.71 -25.43
CA SER A 130 28.90 6.70 -26.46
C SER A 130 30.36 7.12 -26.36
N LEU A 131 30.85 7.42 -25.14
CA LEU A 131 32.25 7.73 -24.86
C LEU A 131 33.17 6.56 -25.21
N LYS A 132 32.78 5.32 -24.88
CA LYS A 132 33.49 4.09 -25.28
C LYS A 132 33.70 4.01 -26.79
N LYS A 133 32.65 4.27 -27.58
CA LYS A 133 32.72 4.24 -29.06
C LYS A 133 33.63 5.34 -29.61
N LEU A 134 33.52 6.57 -29.10
CA LEU A 134 34.33 7.69 -29.57
C LEU A 134 35.83 7.50 -29.27
N HIS A 135 36.16 6.80 -28.19
CA HIS A 135 37.53 6.54 -27.78
C HIS A 135 38.09 5.22 -28.33
N ILE A 136 37.44 4.51 -29.27
CA ILE A 136 37.85 3.16 -29.73
C ILE A 136 39.34 3.00 -30.11
N ASN A 137 39.99 4.05 -30.62
CA ASN A 137 41.40 4.06 -31.01
C ASN A 137 42.32 4.76 -29.97
N TYR A 138 41.84 5.00 -28.75
CA TYR A 138 42.53 5.75 -27.70
C TYR A 138 42.62 4.93 -26.41
N PRO A 139 43.63 5.18 -25.55
CA PRO A 139 43.79 4.48 -24.27
C PRO A 139 42.55 4.55 -23.37
N ASP A 140 41.84 5.68 -23.39
CA ASP A 140 40.61 5.92 -22.62
C ASP A 140 39.46 4.95 -22.97
N HIS A 141 39.55 4.22 -24.10
CA HIS A 141 38.57 3.19 -24.44
C HIS A 141 38.40 2.15 -23.33
N TYR A 142 39.51 1.72 -22.73
CA TYR A 142 39.49 0.68 -21.70
C TYR A 142 38.74 1.16 -20.46
N ASN A 143 39.02 2.39 -20.00
CA ASN A 143 38.38 3.00 -18.84
C ASN A 143 36.86 3.14 -19.04
N TYR A 144 36.44 3.68 -20.18
CA TYR A 144 35.02 3.79 -20.50
C TYR A 144 34.34 2.44 -20.77
N SER A 145 35.08 1.44 -21.25
CA SER A 145 34.56 0.08 -21.35
C SER A 145 34.32 -0.57 -20.00
N GLN A 146 35.22 -0.37 -19.03
CA GLN A 146 35.03 -0.86 -17.67
C GLN A 146 33.85 -0.14 -16.99
N SER A 147 33.80 1.19 -17.09
CA SER A 147 32.71 2.00 -16.51
C SER A 147 31.35 1.61 -17.09
N TYR A 148 31.27 1.39 -18.41
CA TYR A 148 30.06 0.89 -19.05
C TYR A 148 29.65 -0.48 -18.51
N ASN A 149 30.57 -1.44 -18.43
CA ASN A 149 30.25 -2.78 -17.96
C ASN A 149 29.81 -2.78 -16.48
N GLN A 150 30.45 -1.98 -15.64
CA GLN A 150 30.07 -1.80 -14.23
C GLN A 150 28.67 -1.23 -14.10
N HIS A 151 28.34 -0.17 -14.85
CA HIS A 151 27.01 0.43 -14.81
C HIS A 151 25.91 -0.50 -15.35
N VAL A 152 26.18 -1.26 -16.42
CA VAL A 152 25.24 -2.27 -16.91
C VAL A 152 24.97 -3.33 -15.85
N ALA A 153 26.02 -3.84 -15.20
CA ALA A 153 25.87 -4.87 -14.17
C ALA A 153 25.15 -4.34 -12.93
N TYR A 154 25.40 -3.08 -12.54
CA TYR A 154 24.68 -2.38 -11.48
C TYR A 154 23.19 -2.23 -11.81
N MET A 155 22.85 -1.77 -13.03
CA MET A 155 21.46 -1.60 -13.44
C MET A 155 20.68 -2.92 -13.41
N LEU A 156 21.29 -4.00 -13.91
CA LEU A 156 20.70 -5.34 -13.83
C LEU A 156 20.48 -5.80 -12.37
N ALA A 157 21.37 -5.42 -11.45
CA ALA A 157 21.19 -5.74 -10.04
C ALA A 157 20.05 -4.94 -9.39
N VAL A 158 19.89 -3.65 -9.76
CA VAL A 158 18.78 -2.81 -9.29
C VAL A 158 17.44 -3.33 -9.82
N ASP A 159 17.34 -3.61 -11.12
CA ASP A 159 16.13 -4.16 -11.73
C ASP A 159 15.76 -5.50 -11.08
N LYS A 160 16.75 -6.39 -10.87
CA LYS A 160 16.53 -7.65 -10.18
C LYS A 160 16.03 -7.44 -8.74
N ALA A 161 16.62 -6.51 -7.99
CA ALA A 161 16.20 -6.23 -6.63
C ALA A 161 14.75 -5.71 -6.58
N GLU A 162 14.38 -4.83 -7.50
CA GLU A 162 13.02 -4.31 -7.62
C GLU A 162 11.99 -5.41 -7.96
N ASP A 163 12.31 -6.26 -8.93
CA ASP A 163 11.47 -7.43 -9.27
C ASP A 163 11.29 -8.37 -8.07
N MET A 164 12.39 -8.67 -7.37
CA MET A 164 12.38 -9.50 -6.17
C MET A 164 11.53 -8.90 -5.04
N LEU A 165 11.52 -7.57 -4.90
CA LEU A 165 10.70 -6.88 -3.91
C LEU A 165 9.20 -7.09 -4.21
N GLY A 166 8.79 -6.91 -5.47
CA GLY A 166 7.42 -7.17 -5.90
C GLY A 166 7.01 -8.64 -5.75
N GLU A 167 7.89 -9.58 -6.12
CA GLU A 167 7.65 -11.02 -5.93
C GLU A 167 7.51 -11.38 -4.45
N TYR A 168 8.34 -10.79 -3.58
CA TYR A 168 8.27 -10.99 -2.14
C TYR A 168 6.92 -10.56 -1.57
N PHE A 169 6.43 -9.35 -1.87
CA PHE A 169 5.17 -8.87 -1.31
C PHE A 169 3.95 -9.59 -1.89
N LYS A 170 3.99 -9.98 -3.17
CA LYS A 170 3.00 -10.88 -3.76
C LYS A 170 2.95 -12.22 -3.03
N LYS A 171 4.11 -12.80 -2.74
CA LYS A 171 4.21 -14.06 -1.98
C LYS A 171 3.78 -13.88 -0.54
N TYR A 172 4.07 -12.74 0.08
CA TYR A 172 3.63 -12.43 1.43
C TYR A 172 2.11 -12.38 1.51
N GLY A 173 1.43 -11.77 0.53
CA GLY A 173 -0.03 -11.83 0.43
C GLY A 173 -0.56 -13.27 0.44
N GLN A 174 0.06 -14.19 -0.31
CA GLN A 174 -0.30 -15.61 -0.31
C GLN A 174 -0.03 -16.29 1.04
N TYR A 175 1.10 -15.96 1.68
CA TYR A 175 1.42 -16.41 3.02
C TYR A 175 0.39 -15.94 4.04
N THR A 176 -0.08 -14.69 3.99
CA THR A 176 -1.09 -14.18 4.94
C THR A 176 -2.38 -15.01 4.92
N LEU A 177 -2.86 -15.40 3.74
CA LEU A 177 -4.10 -16.17 3.59
C LEU A 177 -3.95 -17.66 3.85
N SER A 178 -2.76 -18.22 3.60
CA SER A 178 -2.49 -19.66 3.74
C SER A 178 -1.94 -20.03 5.12
N ASN A 179 -1.14 -19.15 5.72
CA ASN A 179 -0.29 -19.40 6.87
C ASN A 179 0.56 -20.68 6.73
N SER A 180 1.04 -20.95 5.50
CA SER A 180 1.79 -22.17 5.19
C SER A 180 3.28 -22.00 5.43
N GLU A 181 3.90 -22.97 6.09
CA GLU A 181 5.36 -23.04 6.26
C GLU A 181 6.13 -23.06 4.93
N THR A 182 5.54 -23.61 3.86
CA THR A 182 6.14 -23.60 2.52
C THR A 182 6.26 -22.17 1.98
N GLU A 183 5.21 -21.36 2.17
CA GLU A 183 5.24 -19.96 1.75
C GLU A 183 6.20 -19.15 2.63
N LYS A 184 6.22 -19.40 3.94
CA LYS A 184 7.18 -18.82 4.89
C LYS A 184 8.62 -19.09 4.47
N LEU A 185 8.98 -20.35 4.19
CA LEU A 185 10.30 -20.72 3.69
C LEU A 185 10.65 -19.98 2.40
N GLY A 186 9.69 -19.87 1.49
CA GLY A 186 9.86 -19.12 0.25
C GLY A 186 10.14 -17.63 0.46
N LEU A 187 9.50 -17.00 1.45
CA LEU A 187 9.79 -15.62 1.84
C LEU A 187 11.20 -15.47 2.41
N THR A 188 11.64 -16.40 3.26
CA THR A 188 12.99 -16.41 3.83
C THR A 188 14.06 -16.57 2.75
N LEU A 189 13.79 -17.41 1.73
CA LEU A 189 14.71 -17.57 0.60
C LEU A 189 14.82 -16.30 -0.26
N LEU A 190 13.69 -15.64 -0.55
CA LEU A 190 13.68 -14.35 -1.27
C LEU A 190 14.43 -13.27 -0.50
N ASN A 191 14.24 -13.20 0.83
CA ASN A 191 14.96 -12.26 1.68
C ASN A 191 16.48 -12.49 1.65
N LYS A 192 16.92 -13.75 1.78
CA LYS A 192 18.34 -14.11 1.68
C LYS A 192 18.93 -13.78 0.31
N GLU A 193 18.19 -14.04 -0.77
CA GLU A 193 18.64 -13.70 -2.11
C GLU A 193 18.74 -12.18 -2.31
N MET A 194 17.80 -11.39 -1.79
CA MET A 194 17.84 -9.93 -1.83
C MET A 194 19.10 -9.40 -1.12
N ASN A 195 19.40 -9.94 0.07
CA ASN A 195 20.62 -9.60 0.81
C ASN A 195 21.89 -9.94 0.02
N ASN A 196 21.91 -11.09 -0.68
CA ASN A 196 23.03 -11.47 -1.53
C ASN A 196 23.20 -10.52 -2.73
N VAL A 197 22.10 -10.12 -3.39
CA VAL A 197 22.14 -9.17 -4.53
C VAL A 197 22.65 -7.80 -4.07
N ALA A 198 22.13 -7.29 -2.96
CA ALA A 198 22.57 -6.01 -2.39
C ALA A 198 24.03 -6.01 -1.93
N ALA A 199 24.56 -7.15 -1.48
CA ALA A 199 25.96 -7.28 -1.08
C ALA A 199 26.96 -7.19 -2.26
N LEU A 200 26.52 -7.45 -3.50
CA LEU A 200 27.39 -7.41 -4.69
C LEU A 200 27.81 -5.98 -5.05
N TYR A 201 26.98 -4.98 -4.75
CA TYR A 201 27.23 -3.59 -5.12
C TYR A 201 26.87 -2.64 -3.97
N LYS A 202 27.79 -1.74 -3.63
CA LYS A 202 27.51 -0.66 -2.69
C LYS A 202 26.65 0.40 -3.38
N SER A 203 25.34 0.32 -3.20
CA SER A 203 24.38 1.28 -3.74
C SER A 203 23.33 1.63 -2.71
N HIS A 204 23.04 2.92 -2.61
CA HIS A 204 21.96 3.42 -1.77
C HIS A 204 20.58 2.95 -2.28
N ARG A 205 20.35 2.83 -3.59
CA ARG A 205 19.10 2.25 -4.15
C ARG A 205 18.91 0.79 -3.76
N LEU A 206 19.95 -0.04 -3.92
CA LEU A 206 19.89 -1.44 -3.49
C LEU A 206 19.65 -1.55 -1.99
N HIS A 207 20.32 -0.69 -1.20
CA HIS A 207 20.13 -0.66 0.24
C HIS A 207 18.70 -0.26 0.63
N VAL A 208 18.07 0.68 -0.08
CA VAL A 208 16.67 1.09 0.16
C VAL A 208 15.72 -0.08 -0.08
N TYR A 209 15.80 -0.76 -1.24
CA TYR A 209 14.93 -1.91 -1.55
C TYR A 209 15.16 -3.09 -0.61
N GLN A 210 16.43 -3.38 -0.30
CA GLN A 210 16.80 -4.40 0.69
C GLN A 210 16.20 -4.06 2.06
N SER A 211 16.27 -2.80 2.49
CA SER A 211 15.76 -2.35 3.78
C SER A 211 14.24 -2.47 3.88
N CYS A 212 13.50 -2.13 2.81
CA CYS A 212 12.06 -2.36 2.76
C CYS A 212 11.71 -3.82 3.07
N MET A 213 12.38 -4.75 2.38
CA MET A 213 12.13 -6.18 2.55
C MET A 213 12.57 -6.66 3.94
N ASN A 214 13.76 -6.29 4.41
CA ASN A 214 14.33 -6.76 5.68
C ASN A 214 13.51 -6.31 6.89
N ILE A 215 13.12 -5.04 6.94
CA ILE A 215 12.31 -4.51 8.03
C ILE A 215 10.98 -5.26 8.06
N PHE A 216 10.30 -5.36 6.92
CA PHE A 216 9.01 -6.03 6.84
C PHE A 216 9.12 -7.53 7.20
N HIS A 217 10.15 -8.22 6.71
CA HIS A 217 10.39 -9.63 7.00
C HIS A 217 10.55 -9.90 8.49
N ARG A 218 11.36 -9.08 9.17
CA ARG A 218 11.57 -9.20 10.62
C ARG A 218 10.30 -8.92 11.42
N LEU A 219 9.49 -7.95 11.00
CA LEU A 219 8.27 -7.59 11.73
C LEU A 219 7.14 -8.61 11.59
N PHE A 220 7.06 -9.33 10.46
CA PHE A 220 5.88 -10.12 10.10
C PHE A 220 6.12 -11.59 9.74
N VAL A 221 7.37 -12.01 9.55
CA VAL A 221 7.72 -13.39 9.15
C VAL A 221 8.63 -14.05 10.19
N GLU A 222 9.68 -13.36 10.62
CA GLU A 222 10.65 -13.81 11.64
C GLU A 222 10.37 -13.13 13.00
N VAL A 223 9.14 -13.34 13.51
CA VAL A 223 8.64 -12.71 14.75
C VAL A 223 9.33 -13.27 16.02
N GLU A 224 10.10 -14.34 15.91
CA GLU A 224 10.78 -14.98 17.05
C GLU A 224 12.11 -14.27 17.36
N GLU A 225 12.19 -13.64 18.55
CA GLU A 225 13.40 -12.94 19.04
C GLU A 225 14.64 -13.85 19.06
N ASP A 226 14.46 -15.17 19.23
CA ASP A 226 15.53 -16.17 19.32
C ASP A 226 16.18 -16.51 17.96
N SER A 227 15.64 -16.03 16.82
CA SER A 227 16.22 -16.26 15.49
C SER A 227 16.98 -15.07 14.90
N LEU A 228 17.04 -13.95 15.62
CA LEU A 228 17.81 -12.79 15.18
C LEU A 228 19.30 -13.10 15.36
N ASP A 229 20.01 -13.25 14.24
CA ASP A 229 21.47 -13.33 14.22
C ASP A 229 22.02 -12.05 14.88
N ASP A 230 22.85 -12.17 15.92
CA ASP A 230 23.40 -11.05 16.69
C ASP A 230 24.19 -10.06 15.80
N ASP A 231 24.56 -10.50 14.60
CA ASP A 231 25.25 -9.72 13.57
C ASP A 231 24.31 -8.84 12.71
N LEU A 232 22.98 -8.91 12.88
CA LEU A 232 22.03 -8.08 12.13
C LEU A 232 21.98 -6.65 12.63
N GLU A 233 22.02 -5.70 11.70
CA GLU A 233 21.84 -4.29 12.00
C GLU A 233 20.45 -4.02 12.65
N PRO A 234 20.37 -3.24 13.74
CA PRO A 234 19.10 -2.81 14.33
C PRO A 234 18.18 -2.10 13.33
N ILE A 235 16.87 -2.31 13.43
CA ILE A 235 15.90 -1.68 12.51
C ILE A 235 15.98 -0.14 12.60
N GLU A 236 16.22 0.39 13.79
CA GLU A 236 16.36 1.81 14.07
C GLU A 236 17.55 2.41 13.32
N ASP A 237 18.68 1.71 13.29
CA ASP A 237 19.88 2.16 12.58
C ASP A 237 19.66 2.14 11.06
N ILE A 238 18.98 1.10 10.56
CA ILE A 238 18.54 1.03 9.15
C ILE A 238 17.64 2.22 8.82
N LEU A 239 16.62 2.49 9.64
CA LEU A 239 15.70 3.62 9.42
C LEU A 239 16.42 4.98 9.43
N VAL A 240 17.40 5.17 10.30
CA VAL A 240 18.23 6.39 10.33
C VAL A 240 19.07 6.52 9.05
N LYS A 241 19.68 5.43 8.57
CA LYS A 241 20.44 5.42 7.31
C LYS A 241 19.57 5.72 6.10
N ILE A 242 18.35 5.18 6.06
CA ILE A 242 17.39 5.45 4.99
C ILE A 242 16.98 6.91 5.01
N GLN A 243 16.69 7.47 6.19
CA GLN A 243 16.35 8.89 6.30
C GLN A 243 17.49 9.77 5.78
N ARG A 244 18.74 9.49 6.17
CA ARG A 244 19.92 10.20 5.61
C ARG A 244 20.03 10.04 4.11
N THR A 245 19.76 8.84 3.59
CA THR A 245 19.75 8.59 2.13
C THR A 245 18.71 9.46 1.44
N PHE A 246 17.49 9.59 1.97
CA PHE A 246 16.48 10.45 1.37
C PHE A 246 16.83 11.94 1.46
N GLU A 247 17.56 12.35 2.50
CA GLU A 247 18.05 13.72 2.66
C GLU A 247 19.22 14.02 1.69
N ASP A 248 20.19 13.11 1.56
CA ASP A 248 21.36 13.24 0.70
C ASP A 248 20.98 13.20 -0.79
N TYR A 249 19.94 12.44 -1.15
CA TYR A 249 19.43 12.24 -2.50
C TYR A 249 18.02 12.84 -2.68
N ASN A 250 17.79 14.03 -2.13
CA ASN A 250 16.50 14.71 -2.11
C ASN A 250 15.93 15.09 -3.49
N LEU A 251 16.70 14.97 -4.57
CA LEU A 251 16.24 15.21 -5.94
C LEU A 251 15.77 13.92 -6.65
N ASP A 252 15.95 12.76 -6.01
CA ASP A 252 15.46 11.49 -6.55
C ASP A 252 13.95 11.34 -6.29
N SER A 253 13.19 11.40 -7.39
CA SER A 253 11.75 11.21 -7.38
C SER A 253 11.30 9.90 -6.75
N ILE A 254 12.09 8.82 -6.90
CA ILE A 254 11.74 7.52 -6.31
C ILE A 254 11.69 7.65 -4.78
N TYR A 255 12.61 8.40 -4.17
CA TYR A 255 12.68 8.55 -2.72
C TYR A 255 11.55 9.40 -2.14
N HIS A 256 11.05 10.37 -2.90
CA HIS A 256 9.81 11.05 -2.54
C HIS A 256 8.63 10.08 -2.44
N HIS A 257 8.51 9.14 -3.39
CA HIS A 257 7.44 8.15 -3.38
C HIS A 257 7.65 7.05 -2.33
N LEU A 258 8.89 6.58 -2.12
CA LEU A 258 9.16 5.54 -1.11
C LEU A 258 9.05 6.06 0.32
N LYS A 259 9.03 7.37 0.55
CA LYS A 259 8.89 7.95 1.88
C LYS A 259 7.67 7.40 2.63
N ILE A 260 6.49 7.37 2.00
CA ILE A 260 5.26 6.87 2.63
C ILE A 260 5.39 5.40 3.07
N ILE A 261 6.16 4.60 2.33
CA ILE A 261 6.43 3.21 2.69
C ILE A 261 7.25 3.14 3.97
N PHE A 262 8.27 3.98 4.12
CA PHE A 262 9.07 4.01 5.34
C PHE A 262 8.32 4.60 6.53
N GLU A 263 7.39 5.54 6.33
CA GLU A 263 6.48 5.97 7.40
C GLU A 263 5.54 4.83 7.83
N PHE A 264 5.03 4.05 6.86
CA PHE A 264 4.31 2.82 7.14
C PHE A 264 5.16 1.77 7.89
N LEU A 265 6.41 1.52 7.48
CA LEU A 265 7.29 0.59 8.18
C LEU A 265 7.64 1.07 9.60
N LYS A 266 7.83 2.37 9.83
CA LYS A 266 8.01 2.94 11.17
C LYS A 266 6.77 2.75 12.03
N LEU A 267 5.58 3.00 11.48
CA LEU A 267 4.31 2.74 12.15
C LEU A 267 4.22 1.29 12.62
N GLU A 268 4.47 0.34 11.71
CA GLU A 268 4.42 -1.09 12.01
C GLU A 268 5.48 -1.51 13.04
N TYR A 269 6.70 -1.01 12.91
CA TYR A 269 7.77 -1.22 13.88
C TYR A 269 7.37 -0.75 15.28
N TYR A 270 6.86 0.48 15.43
CA TYR A 270 6.46 0.99 16.74
C TYR A 270 5.21 0.29 17.30
N ASN A 271 4.29 -0.17 16.44
CA ASN A 271 3.15 -0.98 16.86
C ASN A 271 3.60 -2.36 17.36
N HIS A 272 4.54 -3.00 16.67
CA HIS A 272 5.11 -4.31 17.04
C HIS A 272 5.69 -4.27 18.46
N TYR A 273 6.51 -3.25 18.77
CA TYR A 273 7.08 -3.04 20.11
C TYR A 273 6.15 -2.32 21.10
N ARG A 274 4.87 -2.11 20.73
CA ARG A 274 3.84 -1.47 21.57
C ARG A 274 4.18 -0.04 22.04
N VAL A 275 5.03 0.67 21.30
CA VAL A 275 5.40 2.06 21.55
C VAL A 275 4.37 3.00 20.91
N TYR A 276 3.12 2.89 21.36
CA TYR A 276 1.97 3.49 20.67
C TYR A 276 2.06 5.01 20.53
N ARG A 277 2.63 5.72 21.51
CA ARG A 277 2.79 7.18 21.43
C ARG A 277 3.65 7.63 20.24
N LYS A 278 4.64 6.84 19.83
CA LYS A 278 5.43 7.11 18.62
C LYS A 278 4.68 6.67 17.37
N ALA A 279 4.00 5.52 17.43
CA ALA A 279 3.20 4.97 16.34
C ALA A 279 2.12 5.97 15.86
N GLU A 280 1.44 6.67 16.77
CA GLU A 280 0.39 7.64 16.42
C GLU A 280 0.86 8.74 15.44
N LYS A 281 2.11 9.20 15.56
CA LYS A 281 2.66 10.22 14.65
C LYS A 281 2.69 9.75 13.19
N TYR A 282 3.07 8.50 12.99
CA TYR A 282 3.16 7.89 11.67
C TYR A 282 1.80 7.39 11.19
N PHE A 283 0.88 7.10 12.11
CA PHE A 283 -0.48 6.68 11.75
C PHE A 283 -1.21 7.78 11.00
N GLU A 284 -1.15 9.03 11.44
CA GLU A 284 -1.83 10.16 10.79
C GLU A 284 -1.37 10.30 9.32
N GLU A 285 -0.05 10.33 9.10
CA GLU A 285 0.54 10.44 7.76
C GLU A 285 0.12 9.28 6.84
N VAL A 286 0.19 8.04 7.32
CA VAL A 286 -0.17 6.86 6.52
C VAL A 286 -1.67 6.76 6.30
N ASN A 287 -2.49 7.18 7.27
CA ASN A 287 -3.94 7.13 7.20
C ASN A 287 -4.48 8.07 6.11
N GLU A 288 -3.94 9.29 6.00
CA GLU A 288 -4.32 10.25 4.95
C GLU A 288 -4.11 9.69 3.53
N ASP A 289 -3.02 8.95 3.33
CA ASP A 289 -2.65 8.38 2.02
C ASP A 289 -3.10 6.91 1.84
N THR A 290 -4.03 6.40 2.64
CA THR A 290 -4.39 4.97 2.64
C THR A 290 -4.85 4.46 1.27
N ALA A 291 -5.72 5.20 0.59
CA ALA A 291 -6.21 4.80 -0.73
C ALA A 291 -5.09 4.81 -1.78
N LEU A 292 -4.18 5.79 -1.69
CA LEU A 292 -2.99 5.87 -2.54
C LEU A 292 -2.05 4.70 -2.28
N LEU A 293 -1.82 4.36 -1.01
CA LEU A 293 -0.99 3.25 -0.57
C LEU A 293 -1.47 1.93 -1.19
N LEU A 294 -2.78 1.65 -1.05
CA LEU A 294 -3.42 0.44 -1.57
C LEU A 294 -3.47 0.37 -3.10
N SER A 295 -3.53 1.50 -3.81
CA SER A 295 -3.58 1.50 -5.28
C SER A 295 -2.20 1.37 -5.93
N ASN A 296 -1.16 1.98 -5.34
CA ASN A 296 0.08 2.24 -6.08
C ASN A 296 1.33 1.54 -5.54
N TYR A 297 1.30 0.99 -4.31
CA TYR A 297 2.52 0.55 -3.64
C TYR A 297 2.64 -0.96 -3.38
N ASN A 298 1.79 -1.77 -4.03
CA ASN A 298 1.78 -3.23 -3.89
C ASN A 298 3.08 -3.92 -4.35
N LEU A 299 3.91 -3.24 -5.15
CA LEU A 299 5.22 -3.74 -5.58
C LEU A 299 6.33 -3.51 -4.56
N TYR A 300 6.11 -2.58 -3.61
CA TYR A 300 7.16 -2.13 -2.69
C TYR A 300 6.81 -2.38 -1.23
N THR A 301 5.56 -2.75 -0.93
CA THR A 301 5.09 -3.17 0.40
C THR A 301 3.83 -4.03 0.28
N TYR A 302 3.26 -4.43 1.42
CA TYR A 302 1.93 -5.04 1.50
C TYR A 302 0.94 -4.08 2.20
N PRO A 303 0.31 -3.14 1.47
CA PRO A 303 -0.56 -2.10 2.04
C PRO A 303 -1.75 -2.64 2.83
N SER A 304 -2.23 -3.84 2.51
CA SER A 304 -3.34 -4.47 3.22
C SER A 304 -3.06 -4.72 4.70
N GLN A 305 -1.79 -4.81 5.09
CA GLN A 305 -1.40 -4.88 6.50
C GLN A 305 -1.77 -3.59 7.24
N PHE A 306 -1.74 -2.42 6.59
CA PHE A 306 -2.16 -1.17 7.21
C PHE A 306 -3.65 -1.19 7.60
N LEU A 307 -4.52 -1.80 6.78
CA LEU A 307 -5.95 -1.94 7.12
C LEU A 307 -6.15 -2.77 8.39
N ILE A 308 -5.32 -3.80 8.57
CA ILE A 308 -5.29 -4.62 9.79
C ILE A 308 -4.82 -3.78 10.98
N SER A 309 -3.72 -3.05 10.84
CA SER A 309 -3.18 -2.20 11.90
C SER A 309 -4.15 -1.06 12.27
N LYS A 310 -4.88 -0.53 11.28
CA LYS A 310 -5.95 0.45 11.47
C LYS A 310 -7.09 -0.13 12.31
N LEU A 311 -7.56 -1.35 12.01
CA LEU A 311 -8.57 -2.04 12.84
C LEU A 311 -8.10 -2.22 14.29
N GLU A 312 -6.86 -2.68 14.47
CA GLU A 312 -6.29 -2.91 15.79
C GLU A 312 -6.14 -1.61 16.59
N ARG A 313 -5.73 -0.52 15.94
CA ARG A 313 -5.68 0.81 16.56
C ARG A 313 -7.05 1.27 17.02
N HIS A 314 -8.07 1.23 16.17
CA HIS A 314 -9.42 1.66 16.55
C HIS A 314 -9.97 0.82 17.70
N LYS A 315 -9.72 -0.49 17.68
CA LYS A 315 -10.08 -1.39 18.79
C LYS A 315 -9.35 -1.05 20.09
N ARG A 316 -8.06 -0.71 20.01
CA ARG A 316 -7.25 -0.28 21.17
C ARG A 316 -7.77 1.03 21.77
N LEU A 317 -8.21 1.97 20.93
CA LEU A 317 -8.70 3.28 21.36
C LEU A 317 -10.19 3.28 21.72
N GLY A 318 -10.94 2.23 21.37
CA GLY A 318 -12.40 2.17 21.57
C GLY A 318 -13.17 3.07 20.61
N LEU A 319 -12.62 3.29 19.41
CA LEU A 319 -13.15 4.16 18.35
C LEU A 319 -13.61 3.34 17.12
N GLU A 320 -14.03 2.09 17.32
CA GLU A 320 -14.35 1.19 16.21
C GLU A 320 -15.53 1.67 15.35
N GLU A 321 -16.41 2.49 15.91
CA GLU A 321 -17.56 3.05 15.18
C GLU A 321 -17.14 4.12 14.15
N GLU A 322 -16.06 4.88 14.42
CA GLU A 322 -15.58 5.97 13.55
C GLU A 322 -15.10 5.47 12.18
N MET A 323 -14.59 4.23 12.12
CA MET A 323 -14.07 3.64 10.89
C MET A 323 -15.10 3.62 9.75
N TYR A 324 -16.39 3.46 10.07
CA TYR A 324 -17.41 3.40 9.02
C TYR A 324 -17.51 4.74 8.27
N GLU A 325 -17.53 5.86 8.97
CA GLU A 325 -17.65 7.19 8.37
C GLU A 325 -16.36 7.59 7.65
N GLU A 326 -15.20 7.33 8.26
CA GLU A 326 -13.90 7.58 7.61
C GLU A 326 -13.76 6.87 6.27
N ASN A 327 -14.23 5.61 6.20
CA ASN A 327 -14.10 4.79 5.00
C ASN A 327 -14.96 5.30 3.82
N GLU A 328 -16.05 6.02 4.07
CA GLU A 328 -16.89 6.57 3.00
C GLU A 328 -16.18 7.69 2.25
N GLU A 329 -15.44 8.55 2.95
CA GLU A 329 -14.63 9.60 2.34
C GLU A 329 -13.32 9.04 1.77
N MET A 330 -12.60 8.24 2.55
CA MET A 330 -11.27 7.73 2.21
C MET A 330 -11.28 6.84 0.95
N PHE A 331 -12.33 6.05 0.75
CA PHE A 331 -12.42 5.09 -0.36
C PHE A 331 -13.43 5.50 -1.45
N SER A 332 -13.82 6.78 -1.54
CA SER A 332 -14.83 7.24 -2.50
C SER A 332 -14.47 6.98 -3.97
N ASP A 333 -13.18 7.07 -4.30
CA ASP A 333 -12.66 6.85 -5.65
C ASP A 333 -11.61 5.70 -5.68
N PHE A 334 -11.58 4.86 -4.65
CA PHE A 334 -10.68 3.69 -4.61
C PHE A 334 -11.23 2.55 -5.47
N GLU A 335 -10.45 2.16 -6.48
CA GLU A 335 -10.74 1.01 -7.33
C GLU A 335 -9.95 -0.20 -6.84
N VAL A 336 -10.65 -1.29 -6.56
CA VAL A 336 -10.03 -2.51 -6.02
C VAL A 336 -9.62 -3.44 -7.15
N ASP A 337 -8.39 -3.94 -7.12
CA ASP A 337 -7.95 -5.01 -8.03
C ASP A 337 -8.42 -6.37 -7.51
N THR A 338 -9.37 -6.99 -8.22
CA THR A 338 -9.91 -8.31 -7.88
C THR A 338 -8.96 -9.46 -8.22
N ASN A 339 -7.89 -9.20 -8.98
CA ASN A 339 -6.85 -10.20 -9.26
C ASN A 339 -5.82 -10.29 -8.13
N ASP A 340 -5.64 -9.22 -7.35
CA ASP A 340 -4.89 -9.25 -6.10
C ASP A 340 -5.77 -9.82 -4.97
N ILE A 341 -5.92 -11.15 -4.98
CA ILE A 341 -6.80 -11.87 -4.05
C ILE A 341 -6.51 -11.53 -2.56
N PRO A 342 -5.25 -11.56 -2.07
CA PRO A 342 -4.94 -11.18 -0.69
C PRO A 342 -5.41 -9.78 -0.31
N GLN A 343 -5.14 -8.78 -1.15
CA GLN A 343 -5.57 -7.43 -0.90
C GLN A 343 -7.08 -7.29 -0.96
N TYR A 344 -7.71 -7.84 -2.00
CA TYR A 344 -9.15 -7.77 -2.16
C TYR A 344 -9.87 -8.41 -0.98
N VAL A 345 -9.46 -9.61 -0.56
CA VAL A 345 -10.01 -10.30 0.61
C VAL A 345 -9.86 -9.44 1.88
N THR A 346 -8.68 -8.88 2.12
CA THR A 346 -8.41 -8.08 3.33
C THR A 346 -9.25 -6.81 3.34
N TYR A 347 -9.33 -6.11 2.21
CA TYR A 347 -10.15 -4.91 2.04
C TYR A 347 -11.65 -5.19 2.27
N MET A 348 -12.19 -6.23 1.63
CA MET A 348 -13.61 -6.59 1.74
C MET A 348 -13.99 -6.94 3.17
N ILE A 349 -13.12 -7.66 3.89
CA ILE A 349 -13.34 -7.99 5.29
C ILE A 349 -13.16 -6.79 6.20
N TYR A 350 -12.21 -5.91 5.93
CA TYR A 350 -12.07 -4.63 6.63
C TYR A 350 -13.34 -3.77 6.51
N ARG A 351 -13.92 -3.65 5.30
CA ARG A 351 -15.20 -2.96 5.09
C ARG A 351 -16.35 -3.64 5.83
N ALA A 352 -16.43 -4.96 5.78
CA ALA A 352 -17.46 -5.72 6.49
C ALA A 352 -17.38 -5.54 8.02
N LEU A 353 -16.17 -5.54 8.58
CA LEU A 353 -15.94 -5.30 10.01
C LEU A 353 -16.29 -3.87 10.41
N SER A 354 -16.00 -2.88 9.56
CA SER A 354 -16.40 -1.49 9.79
C SER A 354 -17.93 -1.35 9.85
N CYS A 355 -18.66 -2.02 8.94
CA CYS A 355 -20.13 -2.08 8.99
C CYS A 355 -20.66 -2.79 10.26
N TYR A 356 -19.97 -3.85 10.69
CA TYR A 356 -20.33 -4.60 11.88
C TYR A 356 -20.29 -3.73 13.15
N TYR A 357 -19.26 -2.90 13.31
CA TYR A 357 -19.12 -2.05 14.50
C TYR A 357 -20.23 -1.01 14.64
N VAL A 358 -20.74 -0.48 13.52
CA VAL A 358 -21.92 0.41 13.51
C VAL A 358 -23.26 -0.34 13.41
N LYS A 359 -23.28 -1.64 13.72
CA LYS A 359 -24.47 -2.50 13.78
C LYS A 359 -25.23 -2.67 12.45
N LYS A 360 -24.60 -2.33 11.31
CA LYS A 360 -25.12 -2.53 9.96
C LYS A 360 -24.81 -3.95 9.47
N TYR A 361 -25.35 -4.95 10.17
CA TYR A 361 -25.06 -6.37 9.91
C TYR A 361 -25.53 -6.84 8.52
N ASP A 362 -26.61 -6.26 8.00
CA ASP A 362 -27.08 -6.52 6.63
C ASP A 362 -26.03 -6.08 5.60
N GLN A 363 -25.47 -4.88 5.74
CA GLN A 363 -24.41 -4.39 4.85
C GLN A 363 -23.13 -5.21 5.01
N ALA A 364 -22.75 -5.55 6.25
CA ALA A 364 -21.60 -6.42 6.52
C ALA A 364 -21.72 -7.78 5.81
N SER A 365 -22.89 -8.42 5.89
CA SER A 365 -23.16 -9.69 5.20
C SER A 365 -23.11 -9.56 3.68
N ARG A 366 -23.58 -8.45 3.09
CA ARG A 366 -23.50 -8.17 1.65
C ARG A 366 -22.06 -8.09 1.16
N TRP A 367 -21.20 -7.36 1.87
CA TRP A 367 -19.76 -7.29 1.55
C TRP A 367 -19.15 -8.70 1.48
N ILE A 368 -19.42 -9.53 2.48
CA ILE A 368 -18.85 -10.89 2.53
C ILE A 368 -19.45 -11.81 1.47
N ASN A 369 -20.75 -11.73 1.20
CA ASN A 369 -21.39 -12.52 0.14
C ASN A 369 -20.85 -12.14 -1.25
N ASN A 370 -20.67 -10.84 -1.52
CA ASN A 370 -20.07 -10.39 -2.77
C ASN A 370 -18.66 -10.97 -2.94
N LEU A 371 -17.82 -10.89 -1.90
CA LEU A 371 -16.50 -11.50 -1.90
C LEU A 371 -16.54 -13.01 -2.23
N LEU A 372 -17.43 -13.77 -1.55
CA LEU A 372 -17.54 -15.21 -1.73
C LEU A 372 -18.12 -15.63 -3.11
N ASN A 373 -18.86 -14.73 -3.77
CA ASN A 373 -19.39 -14.94 -5.11
C ASN A 373 -18.37 -14.64 -6.21
N GLU A 374 -17.49 -13.67 -5.98
CA GLU A 374 -16.51 -13.22 -6.97
C GLU A 374 -15.19 -14.00 -6.90
N VAL A 375 -14.77 -14.43 -5.71
CA VAL A 375 -13.46 -15.07 -5.50
C VAL A 375 -13.55 -16.50 -5.00
N SER A 376 -12.88 -17.40 -5.71
CA SER A 376 -12.70 -18.79 -5.27
C SER A 376 -11.55 -18.91 -4.27
N LEU A 377 -11.89 -19.05 -2.99
CA LEU A 377 -10.92 -19.23 -1.89
C LEU A 377 -10.55 -20.70 -1.63
N LYS A 378 -10.76 -21.61 -2.59
CA LYS A 378 -10.44 -23.05 -2.43
C LYS A 378 -8.96 -23.30 -2.12
N ARG A 379 -8.06 -22.44 -2.61
CA ARG A 379 -6.62 -22.50 -2.32
C ARG A 379 -6.27 -22.04 -0.90
N TYR A 380 -7.17 -21.33 -0.23
CA TYR A 380 -6.97 -20.74 1.09
C TYR A 380 -8.07 -21.21 2.05
N PRO A 381 -8.08 -22.51 2.42
CA PRO A 381 -9.18 -23.10 3.20
C PRO A 381 -9.36 -22.46 4.59
N ASN A 382 -8.26 -22.06 5.24
CA ASN A 382 -8.30 -21.37 6.53
C ASN A 382 -8.92 -19.96 6.40
N ALA A 383 -8.45 -19.16 5.45
CA ALA A 383 -9.05 -17.85 5.17
C ALA A 383 -10.53 -17.97 4.78
N GLN A 384 -10.90 -18.97 3.99
CA GLN A 384 -12.31 -19.23 3.65
C GLN A 384 -13.15 -19.52 4.90
N LEU A 385 -12.63 -20.31 5.83
CA LEU A 385 -13.33 -20.62 7.09
C LEU A 385 -13.51 -19.38 7.96
N GLU A 386 -12.46 -18.56 8.11
CA GLU A 386 -12.51 -17.29 8.83
C GLU A 386 -13.61 -16.37 8.30
N ILE A 387 -13.64 -16.17 6.98
CA ILE A 387 -14.65 -15.35 6.31
C ILE A 387 -16.06 -15.88 6.55
N LYS A 388 -16.25 -17.20 6.40
CA LYS A 388 -17.55 -17.83 6.63
C LYS A 388 -17.99 -17.71 8.09
N VAL A 389 -17.08 -17.79 9.05
CA VAL A 389 -17.42 -17.63 10.47
C VAL A 389 -17.87 -16.19 10.78
N ILE A 390 -17.22 -15.18 10.18
CA ILE A 390 -17.70 -13.79 10.29
C ILE A 390 -19.08 -13.62 9.64
N LEU A 391 -19.33 -14.24 8.49
CA LEU A 391 -20.66 -14.21 7.86
C LEU A 391 -21.71 -14.91 8.72
N ALA A 392 -21.37 -16.03 9.36
CA ALA A 392 -22.26 -16.72 10.29
C ALA A 392 -22.62 -15.82 11.48
N LEU A 393 -21.66 -15.04 12.00
CA LEU A 393 -21.95 -14.04 13.03
C LEU A 393 -22.98 -13.02 12.54
N GLN A 394 -22.87 -12.52 11.30
CA GLN A 394 -23.85 -11.57 10.76
C GLN A 394 -25.25 -12.18 10.68
N TYR A 395 -25.39 -13.40 10.16
CA TYR A 395 -26.68 -14.09 10.11
C TYR A 395 -27.26 -14.40 11.49
N CYS A 396 -26.40 -14.73 12.46
CA CYS A 396 -26.81 -14.90 13.85
C CYS A 396 -27.43 -13.61 14.42
N LEU A 397 -26.80 -12.45 14.19
CA LEU A 397 -27.26 -11.15 14.67
C LEU A 397 -28.48 -10.60 13.91
N LEU A 398 -28.68 -11.05 12.67
CA LEU A 398 -29.88 -10.75 11.87
C LEU A 398 -31.06 -11.69 12.16
N ASN A 399 -30.87 -12.71 13.02
CA ASN A 399 -31.84 -13.79 13.26
C ASN A 399 -32.19 -14.63 12.01
N ASP A 400 -31.32 -14.66 11.00
CA ASP A 400 -31.47 -15.52 9.82
C ASP A 400 -30.92 -16.92 10.12
N TYR A 401 -31.70 -17.68 10.90
CA TYR A 401 -31.27 -18.98 11.42
C TYR A 401 -31.15 -20.06 10.34
N ASP A 402 -31.86 -19.92 9.22
CA ASP A 402 -31.78 -20.86 8.11
C ASP A 402 -30.42 -20.75 7.39
N LEU A 403 -30.03 -19.52 6.99
CA LEU A 403 -28.72 -19.28 6.38
C LEU A 403 -27.58 -19.55 7.37
N PHE A 404 -27.76 -19.17 8.64
CA PHE A 404 -26.82 -19.50 9.70
C PHE A 404 -26.56 -21.00 9.80
N ASN A 405 -27.62 -21.82 9.92
CA ASN A 405 -27.49 -23.27 10.09
C ASN A 405 -26.84 -23.94 8.87
N GLN A 406 -27.17 -23.49 7.65
CA GLN A 406 -26.51 -23.96 6.43
C GLN A 406 -25.00 -23.68 6.48
N LEU A 407 -24.62 -22.45 6.83
CA LEU A 407 -23.22 -22.02 6.83
C LEU A 407 -22.41 -22.73 7.93
N ILE A 408 -22.97 -22.85 9.12
CA ILE A 408 -22.31 -23.52 10.26
C ILE A 408 -22.09 -25.01 9.98
N ASN A 409 -23.04 -25.69 9.34
CA ASN A 409 -22.85 -27.09 8.93
C ASN A 409 -21.73 -27.22 7.88
N SER A 410 -21.62 -26.26 6.96
CA SER A 410 -20.51 -26.18 5.99
C SER A 410 -19.16 -25.99 6.70
N ILE A 411 -19.07 -25.02 7.62
CA ILE A 411 -17.88 -24.72 8.42
C ILE A 411 -17.44 -25.96 9.21
N GLN A 412 -18.37 -26.61 9.91
CA GLN A 412 -18.05 -27.79 10.72
C GLN A 412 -17.54 -28.97 9.88
N ARG A 413 -18.07 -29.14 8.66
CA ARG A 413 -17.55 -30.16 7.73
C ARG A 413 -16.12 -29.82 7.29
N GLN A 414 -15.85 -28.56 6.95
CA GLN A 414 -14.52 -28.10 6.53
C GLN A 414 -13.49 -28.22 7.66
N ILE A 415 -13.84 -27.86 8.90
CA ILE A 415 -12.96 -28.04 10.07
C ILE A 415 -12.58 -29.52 10.27
N ARG A 416 -13.52 -30.46 10.05
CA ARG A 416 -13.21 -31.90 10.15
C ARG A 416 -12.22 -32.36 9.08
N ILE A 417 -12.24 -31.75 7.90
CA ILE A 417 -11.34 -32.08 6.78
C ILE A 417 -9.94 -31.53 7.03
N ILE A 418 -9.84 -30.28 7.51
CA ILE A 418 -8.56 -29.60 7.76
C ILE A 418 -7.86 -30.14 9.03
N GLY A 419 -8.65 -30.66 9.98
CA GLY A 419 -8.16 -31.09 11.28
C GLY A 419 -8.52 -30.05 12.34
N LYS A 420 -9.02 -30.53 13.48
CA LYS A 420 -9.51 -29.67 14.58
C LYS A 420 -8.40 -28.83 15.21
N GLU A 421 -7.21 -29.43 15.29
CA GLU A 421 -6.01 -28.88 15.92
C GLU A 421 -5.52 -27.63 15.19
N ASN A 422 -5.75 -27.56 13.88
CA ASN A 422 -5.34 -26.45 13.01
C ASN A 422 -6.32 -25.26 13.04
N CYS A 423 -7.50 -25.41 13.66
CA CYS A 423 -8.60 -24.42 13.61
C CYS A 423 -9.34 -24.30 14.96
N GLU A 424 -8.64 -24.45 16.07
CA GLU A 424 -9.26 -24.51 17.41
C GLU A 424 -10.04 -23.24 17.77
N HIS A 425 -9.50 -22.07 17.43
CA HIS A 425 -10.17 -20.79 17.67
C HIS A 425 -11.50 -20.71 16.92
N LEU A 426 -11.54 -21.13 15.65
CA LEU A 426 -12.77 -21.17 14.85
C LEU A 426 -13.78 -22.17 15.40
N MET A 427 -13.31 -23.29 15.96
CA MET A 427 -14.20 -24.24 16.64
C MET A 427 -14.87 -23.63 17.87
N ILE A 428 -14.12 -22.88 18.68
CA ILE A 428 -14.66 -22.20 19.86
C ILE A 428 -15.62 -21.09 19.44
N PHE A 429 -15.26 -20.29 18.43
CA PHE A 429 -16.13 -19.26 17.88
C PHE A 429 -17.46 -19.84 17.36
N THR A 430 -17.39 -20.94 16.60
CA THR A 430 -18.58 -21.65 16.11
C THR A 430 -19.45 -22.16 17.27
N LYS A 431 -18.84 -22.60 18.38
CA LYS A 431 -19.59 -23.01 19.59
C LYS A 431 -20.27 -21.82 20.26
N ILE A 432 -19.63 -20.65 20.32
CA ILE A 432 -20.25 -19.42 20.84
C ILE A 432 -21.53 -19.12 20.08
N LEU A 433 -21.46 -19.10 18.75
CA LEU A 433 -22.63 -18.84 17.90
C LEU A 433 -23.73 -19.89 18.05
N LYS A 434 -23.37 -21.18 18.19
CA LYS A 434 -24.37 -22.24 18.42
C LYS A 434 -25.08 -22.12 19.77
N VAL A 435 -24.37 -21.67 20.82
CA VAL A 435 -24.99 -21.44 22.13
C VAL A 435 -26.00 -20.29 22.04
N SER A 436 -25.69 -19.26 21.26
CA SER A 436 -26.58 -18.11 21.02
C SER A 436 -27.93 -18.56 20.48
N ILE A 437 -27.97 -19.40 19.45
CA ILE A 437 -29.22 -19.86 18.83
C ILE A 437 -29.93 -20.99 19.58
N SER A 438 -29.34 -21.53 20.65
CA SER A 438 -29.93 -22.69 21.34
C SER A 438 -31.23 -22.33 22.07
N GLU A 439 -32.24 -23.20 22.01
CA GLU A 439 -33.55 -22.98 22.66
C GLU A 439 -33.48 -23.05 24.21
N LEU A 440 -32.38 -23.58 24.75
CA LEU A 440 -32.14 -23.70 26.19
C LEU A 440 -31.80 -22.33 26.78
N LYS A 441 -32.81 -21.63 27.33
CA LYS A 441 -32.69 -20.26 27.87
C LYS A 441 -31.82 -20.13 29.13
N LYS A 442 -31.53 -21.20 29.87
CA LYS A 442 -30.78 -21.11 31.13
C LYS A 442 -29.27 -21.01 30.88
N ASN A 443 -28.67 -19.96 31.41
CA ASN A 443 -27.22 -19.71 31.52
C ASN A 443 -26.49 -19.55 30.16
N LYS A 444 -27.14 -18.96 29.13
CA LYS A 444 -26.47 -18.65 27.85
C LYS A 444 -25.26 -17.74 28.04
N GLU A 445 -25.45 -16.64 28.76
CA GLU A 445 -24.40 -15.65 29.03
C GLU A 445 -23.18 -16.27 29.70
N GLU A 446 -23.38 -17.08 30.75
CA GLU A 446 -22.30 -17.75 31.47
C GLU A 446 -21.51 -18.70 30.57
N LYS A 447 -22.21 -19.47 29.72
CA LYS A 447 -21.58 -20.38 28.75
C LYS A 447 -20.79 -19.63 27.69
N ILE A 448 -21.35 -18.55 27.14
CA ILE A 448 -20.67 -17.71 26.15
C ILE A 448 -19.43 -17.08 26.78
N ARG A 449 -19.54 -16.51 27.99
CA ARG A 449 -18.41 -15.93 28.73
C ARG A 449 -17.30 -16.94 28.97
N ALA A 450 -17.65 -18.19 29.33
CA ALA A 450 -16.67 -19.26 29.52
C ALA A 450 -15.95 -19.65 28.21
N LEU A 451 -16.64 -19.60 27.06
CA LEU A 451 -16.04 -19.86 25.76
C LEU A 451 -15.15 -18.69 25.28
N ILE A 452 -15.57 -17.45 25.51
CA ILE A 452 -14.77 -16.24 25.19
C ILE A 452 -13.44 -16.27 25.94
N ARG A 453 -13.44 -16.65 27.23
CA ARG A 453 -12.20 -16.81 28.01
C ARG A 453 -11.22 -17.83 27.43
N LYS A 454 -11.74 -18.89 26.77
CA LYS A 454 -10.91 -19.85 26.05
C LYS A 454 -10.43 -19.27 24.73
N PHE A 455 -11.29 -18.55 24.03
CA PHE A 455 -10.96 -17.90 22.77
C PHE A 455 -9.84 -16.85 22.93
N SER A 456 -9.82 -16.10 24.03
CA SER A 456 -8.78 -15.11 24.30
C SER A 456 -7.38 -15.69 24.59
N MET A 457 -7.26 -17.02 24.77
CA MET A 457 -5.96 -17.68 24.95
C MET A 457 -5.24 -17.95 23.64
N PHE A 458 -5.92 -17.86 22.50
CA PHE A 458 -5.31 -18.09 21.19
C PHE A 458 -4.56 -16.85 20.73
N GLN A 459 -3.38 -17.08 20.15
CA GLN A 459 -2.65 -16.04 19.46
C GLN A 459 -3.17 -15.88 18.03
N LYS A 460 -3.13 -14.65 17.54
CA LYS A 460 -3.46 -14.32 16.16
C LYS A 460 -2.38 -14.91 15.24
N GLN A 461 -2.79 -15.67 14.22
CA GLN A 461 -1.89 -16.24 13.23
C GLN A 461 -2.45 -16.02 11.82
N GLY A 462 -1.63 -15.49 10.91
CA GLY A 462 -2.04 -15.19 9.55
C GLY A 462 -3.33 -14.36 9.46
N PHE A 463 -4.15 -14.67 8.45
CA PHE A 463 -5.44 -14.03 8.24
C PHE A 463 -6.52 -14.55 9.20
N SER A 464 -6.68 -13.88 10.35
CA SER A 464 -7.68 -14.24 11.38
C SER A 464 -8.65 -13.11 11.74
N PRO A 465 -9.57 -12.72 10.82
CA PRO A 465 -10.52 -11.65 11.09
C PRO A 465 -11.48 -11.91 12.26
N SER A 466 -11.75 -13.17 12.61
CA SER A 466 -12.54 -13.52 13.80
C SER A 466 -11.94 -12.99 15.11
N MET A 467 -10.61 -12.81 15.17
CA MET A 467 -9.91 -12.26 16.34
C MET A 467 -10.10 -10.75 16.50
N TYR A 468 -10.50 -10.03 15.44
CA TYR A 468 -10.74 -8.60 15.55
C TYR A 468 -12.06 -8.26 16.19
N ILE A 469 -13.05 -9.16 16.20
CA ILE A 469 -14.34 -8.94 16.86
C ILE A 469 -14.14 -8.63 18.35
N LYS A 470 -14.73 -7.53 18.81
CA LYS A 470 -14.78 -7.16 20.22
C LYS A 470 -15.81 -8.02 20.93
N MET A 471 -15.36 -8.88 21.83
CA MET A 471 -16.19 -9.83 22.59
C MET A 471 -16.47 -9.33 24.01
N ASP A 472 -16.99 -8.11 24.13
CA ASP A 472 -17.33 -7.48 25.41
C ASP A 472 -18.73 -7.86 25.91
N ASP A 473 -19.18 -7.23 26.99
CA ASP A 473 -20.51 -7.51 27.55
C ASP A 473 -21.65 -7.13 26.58
N GLU A 474 -21.47 -6.16 25.68
CA GLU A 474 -22.46 -5.84 24.64
C GLU A 474 -22.58 -7.00 23.64
N PHE A 475 -21.44 -7.57 23.20
CA PHE A 475 -21.43 -8.77 22.36
C PHE A 475 -22.15 -9.94 23.02
N ILE A 476 -21.87 -10.21 24.30
CA ILE A 476 -22.51 -11.29 25.06
C ILE A 476 -24.02 -11.06 25.18
N SER A 477 -24.43 -9.84 25.49
CA SER A 477 -25.84 -9.47 25.60
C SER A 477 -26.58 -9.71 24.28
N LYS A 478 -26.01 -9.25 23.15
CA LYS A 478 -26.64 -9.43 21.83
C LYS A 478 -26.79 -10.89 21.43
N LEU A 479 -25.85 -11.75 21.82
CA LEU A 479 -25.91 -13.18 21.53
C LEU A 479 -26.75 -13.98 22.53
N SER A 480 -27.17 -13.38 23.64
CA SER A 480 -27.92 -14.08 24.69
C SER A 480 -29.42 -13.78 24.69
N TRP A 481 -29.82 -12.72 23.98
CA TRP A 481 -31.21 -12.46 23.57
C TRP A 481 -31.70 -13.53 22.60
#